data_AF-A0A958QZ51-F1
#
_entry.id   AF-A0A958QZ51-F1
#
_cell.length_a   1.000
_cell.length_b   1.000
_cell.length_c   1.000
_cell.angle_alpha   90.00
_cell.angle_beta   90.00
_cell.angle_gamma   90.00
#
_symmetry.space_group_name_H-M   'P 1'
#
loop_
_entity.id
_entity.type
_entity.pdbx_description
1 polymer ?
#
loop_
_entity_poly.entity_id
_entity_poly.type
_entity_poly.pdbx_seq_one_letter_code
_entity_poly.pdbx_strand_id
1 'polypeptide(L)'
;MDASGQSQNEQNHEILNLNHQGYRRVEKNRNKTPLRLKYEAESSVIRRKLGSLDEIRRTLGLSRRKMAQLLMVDPSAWTRWTQHEETIPPHIYRSLQWYLALIEKEPAWHPQNTFNSSSSLKFHEEELKRLQVNFDQQIAYLKKENNRLESELVRRVQSVEEEKSKDRPKSLREMAWKGLALFNLFALLLALLWKSFS
;
A
#
# COMPACT_ATOMS: atom_id res chain seq x y z
N MET A 1 -6.91 80.59 -10.21
CA MET A 1 -5.97 80.17 -11.27
C MET A 1 -4.85 79.48 -10.50
N ASP A 2 -5.05 78.19 -10.21
CA ASP A 2 -4.33 77.51 -9.15
C ASP A 2 -3.45 76.44 -9.80
N ALA A 3 -2.35 76.90 -10.41
CA ALA A 3 -1.41 76.06 -11.16
C ALA A 3 -0.06 75.87 -10.45
N SER A 4 0.09 76.36 -9.21
CA SER A 4 1.37 76.30 -8.48
C SER A 4 1.51 75.10 -7.53
N GLY A 5 0.45 74.29 -7.33
CA GLY A 5 0.44 73.19 -6.36
C GLY A 5 0.85 71.81 -6.89
N GLN A 6 0.92 71.60 -8.21
CA GLN A 6 1.20 70.27 -8.78
C GLN A 6 2.70 69.96 -8.95
N SER A 7 3.55 70.98 -9.09
CA SER A 7 4.98 70.77 -9.38
C SER A 7 5.80 70.24 -8.20
N GLN A 8 5.37 70.48 -6.95
CA GLN A 8 6.11 69.99 -5.77
C GLN A 8 5.78 68.53 -5.43
N ASN A 9 4.63 68.01 -5.87
CA ASN A 9 4.23 66.64 -5.56
C ASN A 9 4.89 65.60 -6.50
N GLU A 10 5.18 65.98 -7.75
CA GLU A 10 5.90 65.12 -8.70
C GLU A 10 7.39 64.98 -8.35
N GLN A 11 8.04 66.05 -7.87
CA GLN A 11 9.45 65.97 -7.44
C GLN A 11 9.65 65.07 -6.22
N ASN A 12 8.68 65.03 -5.29
CA ASN A 12 8.75 64.14 -4.13
C ASN A 12 8.55 62.65 -4.49
N HIS A 13 7.77 62.36 -5.54
CA HIS A 13 7.62 60.99 -6.05
C HIS A 13 8.86 60.49 -6.81
N GLU A 14 9.60 61.39 -7.47
CA GLU A 14 10.84 61.03 -8.17
C GLU A 14 12.00 60.74 -7.20
N ILE A 15 12.08 61.47 -6.08
CA ILE A 15 13.10 61.26 -5.04
C ILE A 15 12.89 59.94 -4.28
N LEU A 16 11.65 59.49 -4.10
CA LEU A 16 11.37 58.17 -3.50
C LEU A 16 11.68 57.00 -4.43
N ASN A 17 11.67 57.19 -5.75
CA ASN A 17 11.96 56.14 -6.73
C ASN A 17 13.47 55.93 -6.95
N LEU A 18 14.29 56.97 -6.78
CA LEU A 18 15.75 56.88 -6.90
C LEU A 18 16.43 56.16 -5.73
N ASN A 19 15.80 56.11 -4.55
CA ASN A 19 16.37 55.46 -3.37
C ASN A 19 16.16 53.94 -3.30
N HIS A 20 15.30 53.34 -4.14
CA HIS A 20 15.06 51.89 -4.12
C HIS A 20 15.97 51.09 -5.08
N GLN A 21 16.68 51.76 -5.99
CA GLN A 21 17.65 51.12 -6.89
C GLN A 21 19.08 51.09 -6.33
N GLY A 22 19.41 51.92 -5.32
CA GLY A 22 20.76 52.05 -4.76
C GLY A 22 21.21 50.93 -3.81
N TYR A 23 20.29 50.15 -3.23
CA TYR A 23 20.63 49.16 -2.20
C TYR A 23 20.97 47.75 -2.72
N ARG A 24 20.98 47.51 -4.04
CA ARG A 24 21.19 46.15 -4.59
C ARG A 24 22.60 45.84 -5.10
N ARG A 25 23.62 46.68 -4.87
CA ARG A 25 24.95 46.43 -5.47
C ARG A 25 26.18 46.83 -4.66
N VAL A 26 26.15 46.69 -3.34
CA VAL A 26 27.34 46.87 -2.49
C VAL A 26 27.60 45.64 -1.60
N GLU A 27 27.70 44.45 -2.19
CA GLU A 27 28.32 43.27 -1.52
C GLU A 27 29.58 42.78 -2.26
N LYS A 28 30.18 43.61 -3.12
CA LYS A 28 31.45 43.31 -3.77
C LYS A 28 32.60 43.76 -2.86
N ASN A 29 33.18 42.82 -2.11
CA ASN A 29 34.42 42.91 -1.29
C ASN A 29 34.30 42.75 0.24
N ARG A 30 33.28 42.06 0.76
CA ARG A 30 33.46 41.42 2.07
C ARG A 30 34.27 40.14 1.87
N ASN A 31 35.44 40.07 2.49
CA ASN A 31 36.27 38.86 2.52
C ASN A 31 35.41 37.68 2.97
N LYS A 32 35.09 36.78 2.03
CA LYS A 32 34.29 35.60 2.34
C LYS A 32 35.11 34.68 3.24
N THR A 33 34.50 34.15 4.28
CA THR A 33 35.16 33.16 5.13
C THR A 33 35.42 31.89 4.30
N PRO A 34 36.50 31.13 4.58
CA PRO A 34 36.79 29.88 3.88
C PRO A 34 35.62 28.89 3.92
N LEU A 35 34.89 28.86 5.03
CA LEU A 35 33.67 28.04 5.19
C LEU A 35 32.57 28.45 4.21
N ARG A 36 32.33 29.76 4.03
CA ARG A 36 31.34 30.26 3.08
C ARG A 36 31.72 29.90 1.65
N LEU A 37 33.00 30.03 1.28
CA LEU A 37 33.49 29.61 -0.04
C LEU A 37 33.25 28.13 -0.30
N LYS A 38 33.51 27.27 0.71
CA LYS A 38 33.20 25.83 0.62
C LYS A 38 31.72 25.58 0.38
N TYR A 39 30.85 26.26 1.13
CA TYR A 39 29.40 26.10 0.98
C TYR A 39 28.89 26.57 -0.38
N GLU A 40 29.36 27.71 -0.86
CA GLU A 40 29.01 28.22 -2.19
C GLU A 40 29.52 27.27 -3.30
N ALA A 41 30.70 26.67 -3.14
CA ALA A 41 31.21 25.68 -4.06
C ALA A 41 30.34 24.41 -4.07
N GLU A 42 30.01 23.86 -2.90
CA GLU A 42 29.15 22.67 -2.78
C GLU A 42 27.77 22.90 -3.40
N SER A 43 27.12 24.03 -3.09
CA SER A 43 25.81 24.35 -3.66
C SER A 43 25.87 24.55 -5.17
N SER A 44 26.94 25.19 -5.68
CA SER A 44 27.11 25.41 -7.12
C SER A 44 27.26 24.11 -7.92
N VAL A 45 27.96 23.11 -7.38
CA VAL A 45 28.16 21.81 -8.01
C VAL A 45 26.84 21.03 -8.06
N ILE A 46 26.10 21.01 -6.95
CA ILE A 46 24.81 20.31 -6.91
C ILE A 46 23.80 21.02 -7.81
N ARG A 47 23.76 22.35 -7.79
CA ARG A 47 22.89 23.16 -8.67
C ARG A 47 23.16 22.89 -10.15
N ARG A 48 24.42 22.75 -10.56
CA ARG A 48 24.76 22.43 -11.96
C ARG A 48 24.19 21.08 -12.41
N LYS A 49 24.02 20.13 -11.48
CA LYS A 49 23.49 18.79 -11.77
C LYS A 49 21.95 18.74 -11.71
N LEU A 50 21.34 19.41 -10.73
CA LEU A 50 19.90 19.30 -10.44
C LEU A 50 19.07 20.46 -10.98
N GLY A 51 19.69 21.58 -11.35
CA GLY A 51 18.99 22.81 -11.74
C GLY A 51 18.68 23.75 -10.57
N SER A 52 17.88 24.78 -10.86
CA SER A 52 17.43 25.75 -9.85
C SER A 52 16.39 25.16 -8.88
N LEU A 53 16.22 25.76 -7.70
CA LEU A 53 15.18 25.33 -6.76
C LEU A 53 13.77 25.41 -7.37
N ASP A 54 13.52 26.41 -8.22
CA ASP A 54 12.21 26.56 -8.87
C ASP A 54 12.00 25.53 -9.98
N GLU A 55 13.04 25.14 -10.72
CA GLU A 55 12.99 24.03 -11.69
C GLU A 55 12.72 22.69 -11.01
N ILE A 56 13.42 22.37 -9.92
CA ILE A 56 13.17 21.15 -9.14
C ILE A 56 11.72 21.11 -8.66
N ARG A 57 11.24 22.23 -8.10
CA ARG A 57 9.84 22.35 -7.65
C ARG A 57 8.84 22.09 -8.79
N ARG A 58 9.08 22.67 -9.98
CA ARG A 58 8.23 22.47 -11.16
C ARG A 58 8.23 21.01 -11.60
N THR A 59 9.40 20.38 -11.62
CA THR A 59 9.57 18.96 -11.97
C THR A 59 8.77 18.06 -11.03
N LEU A 60 8.80 18.34 -9.72
CA LEU A 60 7.99 17.63 -8.72
C LEU A 60 6.49 17.96 -8.78
N GLY A 61 6.08 18.97 -9.56
CA GLY A 61 4.70 19.46 -9.63
C GLY A 61 4.19 20.05 -8.31
N LEU A 62 5.08 20.61 -7.49
CA LEU A 62 4.73 21.14 -6.16
C LEU A 62 4.48 22.64 -6.17
N SER A 63 3.56 23.08 -5.32
CA SER A 63 3.42 24.51 -4.99
C SER A 63 4.57 24.97 -4.09
N ARG A 64 4.89 26.27 -4.08
CA ARG A 64 5.96 26.82 -3.23
C ARG A 64 5.74 26.48 -1.74
N ARG A 65 4.50 26.56 -1.27
CA ARG A 65 4.13 26.21 0.11
C ARG A 65 4.36 24.73 0.42
N LYS A 66 3.96 23.83 -0.48
CA LYS A 66 4.21 22.38 -0.33
C LYS A 66 5.70 22.06 -0.36
N MET A 67 6.47 22.78 -1.17
CA MET A 67 7.92 22.62 -1.24
C MET A 67 8.61 23.04 0.06
N ALA A 68 8.18 24.16 0.65
CA ALA A 68 8.66 24.58 1.97
C ALA A 68 8.32 23.54 3.05
N GLN A 69 7.11 22.96 3.02
CA GLN A 69 6.71 21.87 3.91
C GLN A 69 7.55 20.61 3.72
N LEU A 70 7.79 20.18 2.47
CA LEU A 70 8.64 19.03 2.15
C LEU A 70 10.04 19.18 2.72
N LEU A 71 10.60 20.39 2.64
CA LEU A 71 11.92 20.73 3.15
C LEU A 71 11.94 21.05 4.65
N MET A 72 10.78 21.10 5.30
CA MET A 72 10.61 21.51 6.70
C MET A 72 11.19 22.90 6.99
N VAL A 73 10.97 23.85 6.07
CA VAL A 73 11.45 25.24 6.17
C VAL A 73 10.28 26.22 6.13
N ASP A 74 10.54 27.45 6.58
CA ASP A 74 9.56 28.53 6.50
C ASP A 74 9.31 28.97 5.03
N PRO A 75 8.05 29.24 4.61
CA PRO A 75 7.74 29.72 3.27
C PRO A 75 8.48 31.01 2.86
N SER A 76 8.81 31.88 3.82
CA SER A 76 9.59 33.09 3.57
C SER A 76 11.03 32.77 3.21
N ALA A 77 11.64 31.76 3.86
CA ALA A 77 12.99 31.29 3.55
C ALA A 77 13.04 30.75 2.12
N TRP A 78 12.07 29.92 1.73
CA TRP A 78 11.93 29.43 0.35
C TRP A 78 11.89 30.60 -0.65
N THR A 79 11.05 31.60 -0.38
CA THR A 79 10.89 32.76 -1.28
C THR A 79 12.20 33.53 -1.43
N ARG A 80 12.91 33.78 -0.32
CA ARG A 80 14.24 34.43 -0.33
C ARG A 80 15.26 33.65 -1.16
N TRP A 81 15.30 32.34 -1.00
CA TRP A 81 16.19 31.45 -1.73
C TRP A 81 15.93 31.45 -3.24
N THR A 82 14.65 31.48 -3.65
CA THR A 82 14.30 31.58 -5.08
C THR A 82 14.64 32.94 -5.70
N GLN A 83 14.75 34.00 -4.91
CA GLN A 83 15.17 35.33 -5.39
C GLN A 83 16.70 35.47 -5.40
N HIS A 84 17.37 34.82 -4.44
CA HIS A 84 18.81 34.92 -4.23
C HIS A 84 19.41 33.52 -4.05
N GLU A 85 19.67 32.85 -5.17
CA GLU A 85 20.15 31.46 -5.14
C GLU A 85 21.51 31.28 -4.44
N GLU A 86 22.33 32.33 -4.38
CA GLU A 86 23.62 32.32 -3.66
C GLU A 86 23.46 32.17 -2.14
N THR A 87 22.26 32.44 -1.62
CA THR A 87 21.95 32.37 -0.18
C THR A 87 21.41 31.01 0.25
N ILE A 88 21.30 30.06 -0.67
CA ILE A 88 20.74 28.74 -0.40
C ILE A 88 21.74 27.92 0.44
N PRO A 89 21.33 27.41 1.62
CA PRO A 89 22.19 26.54 2.40
C PRO A 89 22.49 25.22 1.66
N PRO A 90 23.73 24.70 1.70
CA PRO A 90 24.10 23.48 0.97
C PRO A 90 23.27 22.25 1.34
N HIS A 91 22.83 22.16 2.60
CA HIS A 91 22.02 21.03 3.06
C HIS A 91 20.66 20.96 2.36
N ILE A 92 20.08 22.09 1.92
CA ILE A 92 18.81 22.10 1.17
C ILE A 92 18.98 21.35 -0.16
N TYR A 93 20.04 21.67 -0.91
CA TYR A 93 20.35 20.97 -2.15
C TYR A 93 20.68 19.50 -1.92
N ARG A 94 21.39 19.16 -0.83
CA ARG A 94 21.70 17.77 -0.47
C ARG A 94 20.44 16.97 -0.14
N SER A 95 19.51 17.54 0.62
CA SER A 95 18.22 16.91 0.91
C SER A 95 17.41 16.68 -0.36
N LEU A 96 17.39 17.64 -1.29
CA LEU A 96 16.72 17.47 -2.58
C LEU A 96 17.38 16.40 -3.45
N GLN A 97 18.72 16.33 -3.44
CA GLN A 97 19.44 15.29 -4.15
C GLN A 97 19.04 13.90 -3.65
N TRP A 98 19.01 13.70 -2.33
CA TRP A 98 18.59 12.43 -1.73
C TRP A 98 17.12 12.12 -2.02
N TYR A 99 16.26 13.13 -1.94
CA TYR A 99 14.84 12.96 -2.22
C TYR A 99 14.57 12.55 -3.68
N LEU A 100 15.25 13.19 -4.64
CA LEU A 100 15.13 12.83 -6.05
C LEU A 100 15.68 11.43 -6.33
N ALA A 101 16.81 11.06 -5.73
CA ALA A 101 17.36 9.71 -5.84
C ALA A 101 16.42 8.66 -5.24
N LEU A 102 15.72 8.98 -4.14
CA LEU A 102 14.73 8.10 -3.53
C LEU A 102 13.53 7.90 -4.46
N ILE A 103 12.99 8.99 -5.05
CA ILE A 103 11.89 8.91 -6.03
C ILE A 103 12.27 8.06 -7.24
N GLU A 104 13.51 8.19 -7.73
CA GLU A 104 14.00 7.43 -8.86
C GLU A 104 14.00 5.91 -8.58
N LYS A 105 14.31 5.53 -7.33
CA LYS A 105 14.27 4.13 -6.89
C LYS A 105 12.87 3.64 -6.53
N GLU A 106 12.06 4.47 -5.91
CA GLU A 106 10.72 4.14 -5.44
C GLU A 106 9.71 5.20 -5.90
N PRO A 107 9.16 5.09 -7.12
CA PRO A 107 8.24 6.07 -7.68
C PRO A 107 6.96 6.28 -6.87
N ALA A 108 6.58 5.31 -6.01
CA ALA A 108 5.43 5.41 -5.11
C ALA A 108 5.51 6.64 -4.18
N TRP A 109 6.71 7.09 -3.81
CA TRP A 109 6.92 8.25 -2.94
C TRP A 109 6.83 9.60 -3.65
N HIS A 110 6.60 9.60 -4.96
CA HIS A 110 6.44 10.85 -5.70
C HIS A 110 5.29 11.68 -5.11
N PRO A 111 5.46 13.01 -4.92
CA PRO A 111 4.44 13.83 -4.27
C PRO A 111 3.08 13.78 -4.98
N GLN A 112 3.09 13.66 -6.30
CA GLN A 112 1.84 13.57 -7.06
C GLN A 112 1.05 12.29 -6.74
N ASN A 113 1.74 11.20 -6.38
CA ASN A 113 1.11 9.94 -6.01
C ASN A 113 0.52 10.03 -4.60
N THR A 114 1.29 10.59 -3.66
CA THR A 114 0.89 10.71 -2.25
C THR A 114 -0.20 11.75 -2.00
N PHE A 115 -0.20 12.89 -2.70
CA PHE A 115 -1.22 13.93 -2.50
C PHE A 115 -2.56 13.61 -3.18
N ASN A 116 -2.56 12.85 -4.27
CA ASN A 116 -3.79 12.35 -4.89
C ASN A 116 -4.39 11.18 -4.10
N SER A 117 -3.63 10.63 -3.13
CA SER A 117 -4.08 9.51 -2.32
C SER A 117 -5.28 9.86 -1.44
N SER A 118 -5.52 11.10 -1.02
CA SER A 118 -6.63 11.36 -0.07
C SER A 118 -8.02 11.13 -0.66
N SER A 119 -8.23 11.46 -1.94
CA SER A 119 -9.44 11.12 -2.70
C SER A 119 -9.38 9.70 -3.26
N SER A 120 -8.20 9.25 -3.70
CA SER A 120 -7.99 7.88 -4.18
C SER A 120 -8.16 6.84 -3.07
N LEU A 121 -7.87 7.14 -1.80
CA LEU A 121 -7.96 6.21 -0.68
C LEU A 121 -9.41 5.89 -0.36
N LYS A 122 -10.32 6.87 -0.44
CA LYS A 122 -11.76 6.61 -0.28
C LYS A 122 -12.29 5.72 -1.41
N PHE A 123 -11.88 6.01 -2.65
CA PHE A 123 -12.25 5.20 -3.80
C PHE A 123 -11.67 3.77 -3.69
N HIS A 124 -10.40 3.65 -3.29
CA HIS A 124 -9.74 2.36 -3.14
C HIS A 124 -10.30 1.57 -1.96
N GLU A 125 -10.72 2.24 -0.88
CA GLU A 125 -11.42 1.60 0.23
C GLU A 125 -12.78 1.02 -0.22
N GLU A 126 -13.54 1.76 -1.05
CA GLU A 126 -14.77 1.22 -1.63
C GLU A 126 -14.50 0.04 -2.58
N GLU A 127 -13.45 0.11 -3.38
CA GLU A 127 -13.03 -0.97 -4.26
C GLU A 127 -12.63 -2.23 -3.48
N LEU A 128 -11.85 -2.07 -2.41
CA LEU A 128 -11.48 -3.16 -1.50
C LEU A 128 -12.70 -3.78 -0.83
N LYS A 129 -13.67 -2.96 -0.39
CA LYS A 129 -14.94 -3.46 0.16
C LYS A 129 -15.73 -4.26 -0.87
N ARG A 130 -15.80 -3.80 -2.13
CA ARG A 130 -16.47 -4.53 -3.22
C ARG A 130 -15.79 -5.86 -3.51
N LEU A 131 -14.46 -5.87 -3.56
CA LEU A 131 -13.68 -7.10 -3.74
C LEU A 131 -13.92 -8.09 -2.59
N GLN A 132 -13.93 -7.59 -1.36
CA GLN A 132 -14.20 -8.41 -0.18
C GLN A 132 -15.60 -9.05 -0.24
N VAL A 133 -16.62 -8.27 -0.59
CA VAL A 133 -17.99 -8.79 -0.77
C VAL A 133 -18.04 -9.86 -1.88
N ASN A 134 -17.33 -9.66 -2.99
CA ASN A 134 -17.26 -10.66 -4.07
C ASN A 134 -16.60 -11.96 -3.60
N PHE A 135 -15.52 -11.87 -2.82
CA PHE A 135 -14.87 -13.06 -2.26
C PHE A 135 -15.78 -13.79 -1.26
N ASP A 136 -16.48 -13.05 -0.40
CA ASP A 136 -17.42 -13.65 0.56
C ASP A 136 -18.56 -14.37 -0.16
N GLN A 137 -19.06 -13.81 -1.25
CA GLN A 137 -20.06 -14.46 -2.11
C GLN A 137 -19.50 -15.74 -2.73
N GLN A 138 -18.26 -15.72 -3.24
CA GLN A 138 -17.63 -16.90 -3.83
C GLN A 138 -17.39 -18.00 -2.79
N ILE A 139 -16.95 -17.64 -1.59
CA ILE A 139 -16.76 -18.57 -0.47
C ILE A 139 -18.11 -19.18 -0.07
N ALA A 140 -19.16 -18.37 0.05
CA ALA A 140 -20.50 -18.85 0.38
C ALA A 140 -21.03 -19.82 -0.68
N TYR A 141 -20.81 -19.52 -1.96
CA TYR A 141 -21.16 -20.40 -3.07
C TYR A 141 -20.42 -21.74 -2.99
N LEU A 142 -19.08 -21.71 -2.84
CA LEU A 142 -18.26 -22.91 -2.75
C LEU A 142 -18.64 -23.78 -1.53
N LYS A 143 -18.94 -23.16 -0.38
CA LYS A 143 -19.43 -23.87 0.80
C LYS A 143 -20.75 -24.59 0.53
N LYS A 144 -21.69 -23.95 -0.17
CA LYS A 144 -22.98 -24.55 -0.53
C LYS A 144 -22.79 -25.75 -1.46
N GLU A 145 -21.92 -25.64 -2.45
CA GLU A 145 -21.64 -26.75 -3.38
C GLU A 145 -20.93 -27.91 -2.66
N ASN A 146 -20.01 -27.62 -1.75
CA ASN A 146 -19.35 -28.67 -0.97
C ASN A 146 -20.36 -29.45 -0.10
N ASN A 147 -21.27 -28.75 0.58
CA ASN A 147 -22.33 -29.39 1.37
C ASN A 147 -23.27 -30.26 0.49
N ARG A 148 -23.54 -29.81 -0.74
CA ARG A 148 -24.33 -30.60 -1.70
C ARG A 148 -23.59 -31.88 -2.06
N LEU A 149 -22.32 -31.78 -2.44
CA LEU A 149 -21.50 -32.94 -2.80
C LEU A 149 -21.34 -33.92 -1.63
N GLU A 150 -21.15 -33.43 -0.41
CA GLU A 150 -21.13 -34.26 0.80
C GLU A 150 -22.45 -35.02 0.98
N SER A 151 -23.60 -34.35 0.78
CA SER A 151 -24.90 -35.01 0.88
C SER A 151 -25.11 -36.09 -0.20
N GLU A 152 -24.61 -35.86 -1.42
CA GLU A 152 -24.65 -36.84 -2.51
C GLU A 152 -23.73 -38.04 -2.22
N LEU A 153 -22.54 -37.80 -1.67
CA LEU A 153 -21.61 -38.85 -1.23
C LEU A 153 -22.23 -39.71 -0.13
N VAL A 154 -22.84 -39.10 0.89
CA VAL A 154 -23.53 -39.83 1.97
C VAL A 154 -24.63 -40.73 1.41
N ARG A 155 -25.45 -40.23 0.47
CA ARG A 155 -26.49 -41.05 -0.20
C ARG A 155 -25.90 -42.22 -0.98
N ARG A 156 -24.82 -42.01 -1.73
CA ARG A 156 -24.14 -43.07 -2.49
C ARG A 156 -23.53 -44.14 -1.58
N VAL A 157 -22.96 -43.74 -0.45
CA VAL A 157 -22.42 -44.68 0.54
C VAL A 157 -23.55 -45.53 1.13
N GLN A 158 -24.67 -44.92 1.51
CA GLN A 158 -25.85 -45.64 2.02
C GLN A 158 -26.40 -46.64 1.00
N SER A 159 -26.55 -46.25 -0.27
CA SER A 159 -27.05 -47.18 -1.30
C SER A 159 -26.13 -48.38 -1.53
N VAL A 160 -24.80 -48.18 -1.47
CA VAL A 160 -23.81 -49.27 -1.58
C VAL A 160 -23.86 -50.19 -0.37
N GLU A 161 -24.07 -49.65 0.84
CA GLU A 161 -24.23 -50.47 2.05
C GLU A 161 -25.52 -51.30 2.01
N GLU A 162 -26.61 -50.73 1.51
CA GLU A 162 -27.88 -51.44 1.30
C GLU A 162 -27.74 -52.57 0.28
N GLU A 163 -27.09 -52.33 -0.87
CA GLU A 163 -26.81 -53.37 -1.87
C GLU A 163 -25.95 -54.50 -1.29
N LYS A 164 -24.87 -54.17 -0.57
CA LYS A 164 -24.03 -55.17 0.12
C LYS A 164 -24.83 -55.96 1.15
N SER A 165 -25.81 -55.36 1.82
CA SER A 165 -26.66 -56.06 2.79
C SER A 165 -27.61 -57.05 2.12
N LYS A 166 -28.09 -56.73 0.91
CA LYS A 166 -29.00 -57.58 0.12
C LYS A 166 -28.29 -58.79 -0.48
N ASP A 167 -27.03 -58.61 -0.88
CA ASP A 167 -26.17 -59.67 -1.43
C ASP A 167 -25.46 -60.51 -0.36
N ARG A 168 -25.60 -60.18 0.94
CA ARG A 168 -25.19 -61.13 2.00
C ARG A 168 -26.02 -62.40 1.82
N PRO A 169 -25.39 -63.54 1.45
CA PRO A 169 -26.15 -64.72 1.11
C PRO A 169 -26.92 -65.18 2.36
N LYS A 170 -28.25 -65.30 2.22
CA LYS A 170 -29.13 -65.90 3.24
C LYS A 170 -28.65 -67.29 3.67
N SER A 171 -27.77 -67.90 2.88
CA SER A 171 -27.07 -69.16 3.17
C SER A 171 -26.24 -69.12 4.45
N LEU A 172 -25.66 -67.99 4.89
CA LEU A 172 -24.91 -67.98 6.17
C LEU A 172 -25.82 -68.18 7.37
N ARG A 173 -27.01 -67.58 7.36
CA ARG A 173 -28.02 -67.83 8.41
C ARG A 173 -28.58 -69.23 8.29
N GLU A 174 -28.93 -69.69 7.09
CA GLU A 174 -29.42 -71.06 6.90
C GLU A 174 -28.38 -72.13 7.25
N MET A 175 -27.09 -71.90 6.97
CA MET A 175 -26.00 -72.79 7.37
C MET A 175 -25.78 -72.77 8.88
N ALA A 176 -25.92 -71.63 9.55
CA ALA A 176 -25.83 -71.56 11.00
C ALA A 176 -26.94 -72.38 11.69
N TRP A 177 -28.19 -72.28 11.22
CA TRP A 177 -29.30 -73.08 11.75
C TRP A 177 -29.13 -74.58 11.44
N LYS A 178 -28.67 -74.94 10.23
CA LYS A 178 -28.37 -76.33 9.87
C LYS A 178 -27.22 -76.90 10.73
N GLY A 179 -26.18 -76.11 11.00
CA GLY A 179 -25.07 -76.49 11.87
C GLY A 179 -25.49 -76.75 13.31
N LEU A 180 -26.34 -75.88 13.88
CA LEU A 180 -26.92 -76.06 15.22
C LEU A 180 -27.80 -77.33 15.30
N ALA A 181 -28.60 -77.61 14.27
CA ALA A 181 -29.42 -78.81 14.23
C ALA A 181 -28.56 -80.09 14.20
N LEU A 182 -27.50 -80.12 13.37
CA LEU A 182 -26.56 -81.24 13.30
C LEU A 182 -25.82 -81.44 14.62
N PHE A 183 -25.43 -80.36 15.29
CA PHE A 183 -24.78 -80.42 16.60
C PHE A 183 -25.66 -81.07 17.67
N ASN A 184 -26.95 -80.69 17.73
CA ASN A 184 -27.91 -81.32 18.66
C ASN A 184 -28.12 -82.80 18.36
N LEU A 185 -28.18 -83.18 17.08
CA LEU A 185 -28.36 -84.57 16.66
C LEU A 185 -27.13 -85.42 17.01
N PHE A 186 -25.93 -84.86 16.83
CA PHE A 186 -24.67 -85.49 17.25
C PHE A 186 -24.58 -85.66 18.77
N ALA A 187 -24.98 -84.65 19.55
CA ALA A 187 -25.03 -84.73 21.00
C ALA A 187 -25.99 -85.83 21.50
N LEU A 188 -27.14 -85.99 20.85
CA LEU A 188 -28.10 -87.08 21.12
C LEU A 188 -27.51 -88.46 20.81
N LEU A 189 -26.81 -88.62 19.69
CA LEU A 189 -26.15 -89.87 19.33
C LEU A 189 -25.04 -90.24 20.33
N LEU A 190 -24.23 -89.27 20.75
CA LEU A 190 -23.24 -89.47 21.81
C LEU A 190 -23.87 -89.92 23.13
N ALA A 191 -24.99 -89.31 23.52
CA ALA A 191 -25.72 -89.69 24.72
C ALA A 191 -26.28 -91.12 24.64
N LEU A 192 -26.78 -91.55 23.47
CA LEU A 192 -27.26 -92.92 23.24
C LEU A 192 -26.13 -93.94 23.27
N LEU A 193 -24.98 -93.63 22.65
CA LEU A 193 -23.79 -94.49 22.68
C LEU A 193 -23.24 -94.64 24.11
N TRP A 194 -23.22 -93.55 24.88
CA TRP A 194 -22.81 -93.60 26.28
C TRP A 194 -23.72 -94.52 27.11
N LYS A 195 -25.03 -94.44 26.90
CA LYS A 195 -26.02 -95.28 27.60
C LYS A 195 -25.90 -96.77 27.25
N SER A 196 -25.36 -97.11 26.08
CA SER A 196 -25.11 -98.50 25.66
C SER A 196 -23.88 -99.13 26.33
N PHE A 197 -22.98 -98.33 26.89
CA PHE A 197 -21.71 -98.80 27.47
C PHE A 197 -21.73 -98.86 29.00
N SER A 198 -22.81 -98.39 29.63
CA SER A 198 -23.07 -98.44 31.07
C SER A 198 -24.13 -99.47 31.41
#